data_AF-A0A0F5YNQ5-F1
#
_entry.id   AF-A0A0F5YNQ5-F1
#
_cell.length_a   1.000
_cell.length_b   1.000
_cell.length_c   1.000
_cell.angle_alpha   90.00
_cell.angle_beta   90.00
_cell.angle_gamma   90.00
#
_symmetry.space_group_name_H-M   'P 1'
#
loop_
_entity.id
_entity.type
_entity.pdbx_description
1 polymer ?
#
loop_
_entity_poly.entity_id
_entity_poly.type
_entity_poly.pdbx_seq_one_letter_code
_entity_poly.pdbx_strand_id
1 'polypeptide(L)'
;MNQRLKEEQLQQVIAEVGELSNRREAEFDRQQIQEILQELNLPPELLDEAMIQLRRRQALGVEKRRNLRIAIAGAGVVVLAIASTILFFQHQNSIIARIQAQQDQITLALDNNPFSSISRQTNSEIVYRVTLQDAPIGKKLNLSCNWIDPDGKIVKENRYQTQEITTSIWETRCRYNISSTATPGTWTVQIFLEDRLLSEETFEVR
;
A
#
# COMPACT_ATOMS: atom_id res chain seq x y z
N MET A 1 -8.44 -45.39 -20.72
CA MET A 1 -8.91 -45.56 -19.32
C MET A 1 -7.86 -46.16 -18.38
N ASN A 2 -6.55 -45.86 -18.51
CA ASN A 2 -5.48 -46.52 -17.71
C ASN A 2 -4.56 -45.57 -16.91
N GLN A 3 -4.87 -44.27 -16.82
CA GLN A 3 -4.04 -43.30 -16.09
C GLN A 3 -4.66 -42.81 -14.77
N ARG A 4 -5.99 -42.85 -14.61
CA ARG A 4 -6.65 -42.39 -13.36
C ARG A 4 -6.45 -43.33 -12.16
N LEU A 5 -6.23 -44.63 -12.39
CA LEU A 5 -6.03 -45.63 -11.33
C LEU A 5 -4.66 -45.54 -10.62
N LYS A 6 -3.71 -44.76 -11.14
CA LYS A 6 -2.36 -44.60 -10.54
C LYS A 6 -2.29 -43.49 -9.50
N GLU A 7 -3.10 -42.44 -9.63
CA GLU A 7 -3.06 -41.27 -8.76
C GLU A 7 -3.68 -41.56 -7.38
N GLU A 8 -4.80 -42.29 -7.35
CA GLU A 8 -5.50 -42.65 -6.10
C GLU A 8 -4.72 -43.68 -5.27
N GLN A 9 -4.08 -44.67 -5.92
CA GLN A 9 -3.20 -45.61 -5.21
C GLN A 9 -1.94 -44.93 -4.66
N LEU A 10 -1.42 -43.91 -5.34
CA LEU A 10 -0.29 -43.13 -4.87
C LEU A 10 -0.67 -42.26 -3.65
N GLN A 11 -1.87 -41.67 -3.65
CA GLN A 11 -2.36 -40.91 -2.50
C GLN A 11 -2.65 -41.78 -1.28
N GLN A 12 -3.14 -43.00 -1.47
CA GLN A 12 -3.38 -43.95 -0.38
C GLN A 12 -2.06 -44.39 0.28
N VAL A 13 -1.02 -44.66 -0.52
CA VAL A 13 0.33 -44.98 0.01
C VAL A 13 0.96 -43.77 0.71
N ILE A 14 0.79 -42.55 0.19
CA ILE A 14 1.30 -41.33 0.84
C ILE A 14 0.57 -41.06 2.17
N ALA A 15 -0.73 -41.30 2.24
CA ALA A 15 -1.51 -41.15 3.46
C ALA A 15 -1.15 -42.21 4.52
N GLU A 16 -0.95 -43.46 4.11
CA GLU A 16 -0.62 -44.57 5.01
C GLU A 16 0.83 -44.49 5.51
N VAL A 17 1.76 -44.00 4.68
CA VAL A 17 3.15 -43.67 5.09
C VAL A 17 3.19 -42.41 5.98
N GLY A 18 2.26 -41.46 5.78
CA GLY A 18 2.09 -40.27 6.61
C GLY A 18 1.59 -40.58 8.03
N GLU A 19 0.64 -41.51 8.19
CA GLU A 19 0.18 -41.95 9.52
C GLU A 19 1.22 -42.81 10.25
N LEU A 20 1.99 -43.64 9.54
CA LEU A 20 3.07 -44.44 10.14
C LEU A 20 4.26 -43.58 10.60
N SER A 21 4.52 -42.44 9.95
CA SER A 21 5.57 -41.50 10.36
C SER A 21 5.25 -40.75 11.66
N ASN A 22 3.97 -40.63 12.02
CA ASN A 22 3.54 -39.94 13.25
C ASN A 22 3.39 -40.86 14.46
N ARG A 23 3.75 -42.16 14.34
CA ARG A 23 3.58 -43.13 15.43
C ARG A 23 4.86 -43.81 15.93
N ARG A 24 6.05 -43.27 15.63
CA ARG A 24 7.31 -43.78 16.21
C ARG A 24 8.30 -42.66 16.56
N GLU A 25 7.90 -41.80 17.49
CA GLU A 25 8.81 -41.39 18.57
C GLU A 25 8.63 -42.40 19.71
N ALA A 26 9.03 -43.65 19.46
CA ALA A 26 9.32 -44.58 20.53
C ALA A 26 10.84 -44.52 20.69
N GLU A 27 11.30 -44.02 21.85
CA GLU A 27 12.58 -44.47 22.38
C GLU A 27 12.57 -45.99 22.27
N PHE A 28 13.34 -46.51 21.32
CA PHE A 28 13.48 -47.96 21.19
C PHE A 28 14.30 -48.41 22.38
N ASP A 29 13.60 -48.90 23.39
CA ASP A 29 14.20 -49.53 24.54
C ASP A 29 15.04 -50.70 24.05
N ARG A 30 16.26 -50.79 24.57
CA ARG A 30 17.32 -51.69 24.09
C ARG A 30 16.88 -53.17 24.13
N GLN A 31 15.87 -53.46 24.96
CA GLN A 31 15.23 -54.76 25.11
C GLN A 31 14.34 -55.15 23.91
N GLN A 32 13.57 -54.24 23.32
CA GLN A 32 12.70 -54.55 22.16
C GLN A 32 13.50 -54.86 20.89
N ILE A 33 14.66 -54.24 20.73
CA ILE A 33 15.55 -54.51 19.59
C ILE A 33 16.18 -55.90 19.72
N GLN A 34 16.46 -56.37 20.95
CA GLN A 34 16.98 -57.73 21.18
C GLN A 34 15.96 -58.82 20.85
N GLU A 35 14.67 -58.61 21.17
CA GLU A 35 13.59 -59.56 20.82
C GLU A 35 13.45 -59.75 19.31
N ILE A 36 13.45 -58.66 18.53
CA ILE A 36 13.31 -58.72 17.07
C ILE A 36 14.49 -59.44 16.40
N LEU A 37 15.70 -59.31 16.96
CA LEU A 37 16.90 -59.95 16.42
C LEU A 37 17.01 -61.43 16.78
N GLN A 38 16.51 -61.82 17.96
CA GLN A 38 16.35 -63.23 18.32
C GLN A 38 15.29 -63.92 17.46
N GLU A 39 14.18 -63.25 17.16
CA GLU A 39 13.11 -63.80 16.32
C GLU A 39 13.54 -63.99 14.85
N LEU A 40 14.49 -63.18 14.37
CA LEU A 40 15.07 -63.27 13.03
C LEU A 40 16.36 -64.10 12.93
N ASN A 41 16.84 -64.68 14.05
CA ASN A 41 18.04 -65.52 14.13
C ASN A 41 19.31 -64.87 13.52
N LEU A 42 19.51 -63.57 13.75
CA LEU A 42 20.65 -62.82 13.20
C LEU A 42 21.79 -62.66 14.23
N PRO A 43 23.07 -62.73 13.81
CA PRO A 43 24.20 -62.58 14.72
C PRO A 43 24.24 -61.20 15.39
N PRO A 44 24.52 -61.11 16.71
CA PRO A 44 24.52 -59.86 17.48
C PRO A 44 25.62 -58.86 17.08
N GLU A 45 26.49 -59.24 16.16
CA GLU A 45 27.63 -58.45 15.66
C GLU A 45 27.18 -57.39 14.64
N LEU A 46 26.05 -57.61 13.94
CA LEU A 46 25.51 -56.72 12.91
C LEU A 46 24.71 -55.53 13.49
N LEU A 47 24.43 -55.56 14.79
CA LEU A 47 23.73 -54.52 15.54
C LEU A 47 24.54 -53.24 15.65
N ASP A 48 25.83 -53.37 15.99
CA ASP A 48 26.69 -52.21 16.23
C ASP A 48 26.96 -51.44 14.92
N GLU A 49 27.08 -52.14 13.80
CA GLU A 49 27.30 -51.52 12.50
C GLU A 49 26.05 -50.78 11.97
N ALA A 50 24.86 -51.34 12.21
CA ALA A 50 23.60 -50.68 11.91
C ALA A 50 23.37 -49.43 12.80
N MET A 51 23.73 -49.49 14.08
CA MET A 51 23.64 -48.35 14.99
C MET A 51 24.59 -47.21 14.62
N ILE A 52 25.80 -47.51 14.16
CA ILE A 52 26.77 -46.50 13.71
C ILE A 52 26.27 -45.78 12.44
N GLN A 53 25.71 -46.51 11.47
CA GLN A 53 25.14 -45.90 10.27
C GLN A 53 23.90 -45.02 10.57
N LEU A 54 23.07 -45.43 11.54
CA LEU A 54 21.91 -44.64 11.98
C LEU A 54 22.31 -43.34 12.68
N ARG A 55 23.30 -43.38 13.59
CA ARG A 55 23.85 -42.16 14.23
C ARG A 55 24.46 -41.19 13.22
N ARG A 56 25.14 -41.70 12.19
CA ARG A 56 25.73 -40.87 11.11
C ARG A 56 24.65 -40.17 10.27
N ARG A 57 23.49 -40.79 10.06
CA ARG A 57 22.33 -40.13 9.39
C ARG A 57 21.66 -39.08 10.27
N GLN A 58 21.60 -39.28 11.58
CA GLN A 58 20.99 -38.30 12.50
C GLN A 58 21.82 -37.02 12.66
N ALA A 59 23.15 -37.09 12.55
CA ALA A 59 24.02 -35.91 12.62
C ALA A 59 23.79 -34.91 11.46
N LEU A 60 23.37 -35.37 10.27
CA LEU A 60 23.13 -34.52 9.09
C LEU A 60 21.74 -33.86 9.06
N GLY A 61 20.82 -34.27 9.95
CA GLY A 61 19.45 -33.74 10.02
C GLY A 61 19.28 -32.52 10.94
N VAL A 62 20.21 -32.31 11.88
CA VAL A 62 20.10 -31.26 12.90
C VAL A 62 20.48 -29.88 12.34
N GLU A 63 21.40 -29.83 11.37
CA GLU A 63 21.87 -28.56 10.80
C GLU A 63 20.87 -27.93 9.82
N LYS A 64 20.16 -28.76 9.03
CA LYS A 64 19.18 -28.29 8.03
C LYS A 64 17.93 -27.65 8.66
N ARG A 65 17.48 -28.16 9.82
CA ARG A 65 16.27 -27.64 10.50
C ARG A 65 16.46 -26.23 11.06
N ARG A 66 17.68 -25.87 11.50
CA ARG A 66 17.97 -24.55 12.05
C ARG A 66 18.01 -23.47 10.97
N ASN A 67 18.70 -23.74 9.85
CA ASN A 67 18.77 -22.80 8.73
C ASN A 67 17.42 -22.63 8.02
N LEU A 68 16.59 -23.68 7.93
CA LEU A 68 15.24 -23.57 7.36
C LEU A 68 14.32 -22.69 8.22
N ARG A 69 14.35 -22.84 9.56
CA ARG A 69 13.56 -21.98 10.47
C ARG A 69 13.99 -20.52 10.40
N ILE A 70 15.29 -20.24 10.29
CA ILE A 70 15.81 -18.88 10.15
C ILE A 70 15.43 -18.28 8.79
N ALA A 71 15.50 -19.07 7.71
CA ALA A 71 15.09 -18.61 6.38
C ALA A 71 13.58 -18.33 6.28
N ILE A 72 12.73 -19.19 6.87
CA ILE A 72 11.27 -19.00 6.90
C ILE A 72 10.90 -17.80 7.80
N ALA A 73 11.55 -17.63 8.95
CA ALA A 73 11.34 -16.49 9.83
C ALA A 73 11.79 -15.17 9.19
N GLY A 74 12.93 -15.16 8.48
CA GLY A 74 13.41 -13.98 7.75
C GLY A 74 12.55 -13.60 6.55
N ALA A 75 12.09 -14.58 5.76
CA ALA A 75 11.23 -14.33 4.60
C ALA A 75 9.83 -13.81 5.00
N GLY A 76 9.26 -14.32 6.09
CA GLY A 76 7.94 -13.86 6.58
C GLY A 76 7.92 -12.38 6.98
N VAL A 77 8.99 -11.87 7.61
CA VAL A 77 9.09 -10.47 8.03
C VAL A 77 9.16 -9.52 6.83
N VAL A 78 9.90 -9.89 5.78
CA VAL A 78 10.05 -9.06 4.57
C VAL A 78 8.72 -8.95 3.80
N VAL A 79 8.00 -10.07 3.63
CA VAL A 79 6.70 -10.07 2.93
C VAL A 79 5.65 -9.27 3.71
N LEU A 80 5.63 -9.37 5.05
CA LEU A 80 4.73 -8.57 5.89
C LEU A 80 5.04 -7.07 5.84
N ALA A 81 6.32 -6.68 5.78
CA ALA A 81 6.72 -5.28 5.63
C ALA A 81 6.32 -4.69 4.26
N ILE A 82 6.45 -5.48 3.19
CA ILE A 82 6.02 -5.04 1.84
C ILE A 82 4.48 -4.95 1.78
N ALA A 83 3.76 -5.94 2.32
CA ALA A 83 2.29 -5.92 2.31
C ALA A 83 1.71 -4.76 3.13
N SER A 84 2.30 -4.44 4.29
CA SER A 84 1.82 -3.34 5.15
C SER A 84 2.01 -1.97 4.51
N THR A 85 3.13 -1.75 3.79
CA THR A 85 3.34 -0.49 3.04
C THR A 85 2.32 -0.33 1.91
N ILE A 86 2.07 -1.37 1.10
CA ILE A 86 1.09 -1.31 -0.01
C ILE A 86 -0.32 -1.02 0.51
N LEU A 87 -0.74 -1.68 1.59
CA LEU A 87 -2.08 -1.46 2.18
C LEU A 87 -2.23 -0.05 2.75
N PHE A 88 -1.18 0.51 3.37
CA PHE A 88 -1.20 1.88 3.87
C PHE A 88 -1.33 2.91 2.73
N PHE A 89 -0.60 2.73 1.63
CA PHE A 89 -0.73 3.61 0.45
C PHE A 89 -2.11 3.48 -0.23
N GLN A 90 -2.65 2.26 -0.35
CA GLN A 90 -4.01 2.06 -0.90
C GLN A 90 -5.09 2.74 -0.05
N HIS A 91 -5.00 2.64 1.28
CA HIS A 91 -5.99 3.23 2.18
C HIS A 91 -5.98 4.77 2.11
N GLN A 92 -4.80 5.39 2.08
CA GLN A 92 -4.66 6.86 1.94
C GLN A 92 -5.27 7.38 0.63
N ASN A 93 -4.97 6.71 -0.49
CA ASN A 93 -5.45 7.14 -1.81
C ASN A 93 -6.98 7.09 -1.92
N SER A 94 -7.64 6.13 -1.27
CA SER A 94 -9.10 6.00 -1.31
C SER A 94 -9.85 7.13 -0.58
N ILE A 95 -9.23 7.74 0.43
CA ILE A 95 -9.80 8.88 1.16
C ILE A 95 -9.65 10.15 0.32
N ILE A 96 -8.47 10.37 -0.27
CA ILE A 96 -8.18 11.54 -1.13
C ILE A 96 -9.04 11.54 -2.40
N ALA A 97 -9.32 10.36 -2.95
CA ALA A 97 -10.13 10.21 -4.16
C ALA A 97 -11.59 10.67 -4.00
N ARG A 98 -12.12 10.73 -2.78
CA ARG A 98 -13.51 11.15 -2.51
C ARG A 98 -13.68 12.65 -2.42
N ILE A 99 -12.59 13.40 -2.22
CA ILE A 99 -12.64 14.85 -2.06
C ILE A 99 -13.10 15.48 -3.38
N GLN A 100 -14.10 16.36 -3.33
CA GLN A 100 -14.62 17.05 -4.50
C GLN A 100 -14.81 18.53 -4.20
N ALA A 101 -14.74 19.38 -5.22
CA ALA A 101 -15.20 20.76 -5.10
C ALA A 101 -16.73 20.76 -5.11
N GLN A 102 -17.34 21.31 -4.06
CA GLN A 102 -18.79 21.46 -3.95
C GLN A 102 -19.26 22.80 -4.51
N GLN A 103 -18.47 23.85 -4.26
CA GLN A 103 -18.76 25.20 -4.70
C GLN A 103 -17.44 25.93 -4.89
N ASP A 104 -17.39 26.78 -5.90
CA ASP A 104 -16.28 27.69 -6.13
C ASP A 104 -16.78 29.07 -6.57
N GLN A 105 -15.94 30.08 -6.34
CA GLN A 105 -16.19 31.45 -6.74
C GLN A 105 -14.91 32.28 -6.72
N ILE A 106 -14.86 33.32 -7.56
CA ILE A 106 -13.80 34.32 -7.55
C ILE A 106 -14.34 35.61 -6.96
N THR A 107 -13.64 36.16 -5.97
CA THR A 107 -14.01 37.39 -5.27
C THR A 107 -12.83 38.37 -5.22
N LEU A 108 -13.10 39.65 -5.00
CA LEU A 108 -12.04 40.57 -4.60
C LEU A 108 -11.65 40.30 -3.14
N ALA A 109 -10.39 40.55 -2.79
CA ALA A 109 -9.92 40.40 -1.42
C ALA A 109 -10.58 41.40 -0.45
N LEU A 110 -11.06 42.54 -0.95
CA LEU A 110 -11.57 43.67 -0.17
C LEU A 110 -13.03 43.51 0.25
N ASP A 111 -13.88 42.96 -0.62
CA ASP A 111 -15.34 42.96 -0.42
C ASP A 111 -15.99 41.58 -0.43
N ASN A 112 -15.24 40.52 -0.77
CA ASN A 112 -15.72 39.14 -0.90
C ASN A 112 -16.93 38.96 -1.84
N ASN A 113 -17.23 39.94 -2.69
CA ASN A 113 -18.31 39.84 -3.65
C ASN A 113 -17.84 39.02 -4.85
N PRO A 114 -18.62 38.00 -5.29
CA PRO A 114 -18.33 37.29 -6.51
C PRO A 114 -18.34 38.21 -7.72
N PHE A 115 -17.42 38.00 -8.66
CA PHE A 115 -17.40 38.71 -9.93
C PHE A 115 -17.06 37.75 -11.08
N SER A 116 -17.48 38.13 -12.28
CA SER A 116 -17.09 37.46 -13.53
C SER A 116 -16.16 38.30 -14.40
N SER A 117 -15.97 39.59 -14.08
CA SER A 117 -15.04 40.48 -14.78
C SER A 117 -14.34 41.46 -13.85
N ILE A 118 -13.08 41.79 -14.13
CA ILE A 118 -12.27 42.76 -13.38
C ILE A 118 -11.48 43.68 -14.31
N SER A 119 -11.30 44.93 -13.92
CA SER A 119 -10.41 45.87 -14.64
C SER A 119 -8.96 45.70 -14.17
N ARG A 120 -8.01 45.62 -15.10
CA ARG A 120 -6.58 45.57 -14.74
C ARG A 120 -6.05 46.90 -14.18
N GLN A 121 -6.74 48.01 -14.39
CA GLN A 121 -6.29 49.34 -13.98
C GLN A 121 -6.27 49.54 -12.47
N THR A 122 -7.01 48.73 -11.73
CA THR A 122 -7.17 48.86 -10.27
C THR A 122 -6.12 48.08 -9.46
N ASN A 123 -5.19 47.36 -10.10
CA ASN A 123 -4.16 46.54 -9.45
C ASN A 123 -4.71 45.70 -8.28
N SER A 124 -5.75 44.91 -8.56
CA SER A 124 -6.57 44.29 -7.51
C SER A 124 -6.08 42.89 -7.12
N GLU A 125 -6.11 42.60 -5.82
CA GLU A 125 -5.97 41.24 -5.31
C GLU A 125 -7.29 40.48 -5.49
N ILE A 126 -7.23 39.40 -6.25
CA ILE A 126 -8.34 38.47 -6.47
C ILE A 126 -8.12 37.21 -5.64
N VAL A 127 -9.22 36.63 -5.18
CA VAL A 127 -9.25 35.44 -4.34
C VAL A 127 -10.17 34.42 -4.98
N TYR A 128 -9.61 33.29 -5.39
CA TYR A 128 -10.40 32.12 -5.77
C TYR A 128 -10.68 31.28 -4.53
N ARG A 129 -11.95 31.04 -4.22
CA ARG A 129 -12.41 30.30 -3.04
C ARG A 129 -13.08 29.03 -3.50
N VAL A 130 -12.71 27.92 -2.89
CA VAL A 130 -13.28 26.60 -3.18
C VAL A 130 -13.68 25.92 -1.88
N THR A 131 -14.93 25.49 -1.82
CA THR A 131 -15.47 24.69 -0.74
C THR A 131 -15.33 23.22 -1.12
N LEU A 132 -14.54 22.48 -0.37
CA LEU A 132 -14.33 21.05 -0.55
C LEU A 132 -15.39 20.26 0.23
N GLN A 133 -15.89 19.19 -0.36
CA GLN A 133 -16.71 18.17 0.28
C GLN A 133 -15.87 16.90 0.52
N ASP A 134 -16.25 16.15 1.56
CA ASP A 134 -15.57 14.93 2.00
C ASP A 134 -14.09 15.15 2.35
N ALA A 135 -13.79 16.35 2.87
CA ALA A 135 -12.46 16.71 3.34
C ALA A 135 -12.06 15.84 4.55
N PRO A 136 -10.86 15.25 4.56
CA PRO A 136 -10.46 14.29 5.59
C PRO A 136 -10.12 14.98 6.91
N ILE A 137 -11.00 14.83 7.89
CA ILE A 137 -10.82 15.37 9.25
C ILE A 137 -9.52 14.82 9.88
N GLY A 138 -8.76 15.70 10.54
CA GLY A 138 -7.48 15.38 11.17
C GLY A 138 -6.31 15.24 10.19
N LYS A 139 -6.50 15.61 8.92
CA LYS A 139 -5.45 15.59 7.90
C LYS A 139 -5.18 16.98 7.36
N LYS A 140 -4.01 17.12 6.74
CA LYS A 140 -3.65 18.27 5.93
C LYS A 140 -3.62 17.85 4.47
N LEU A 141 -4.06 18.73 3.58
CA LEU A 141 -4.04 18.51 2.13
C LEU A 141 -2.97 19.37 1.48
N ASN A 142 -2.27 18.81 0.50
CA ASN A 142 -1.35 19.56 -0.34
C ASN A 142 -2.10 20.04 -1.59
N LEU A 143 -2.34 21.34 -1.67
CA LEU A 143 -3.11 21.96 -2.74
C LEU A 143 -2.20 22.83 -3.60
N SER A 144 -2.55 22.95 -4.87
CA SER A 144 -1.96 23.95 -5.76
C SER A 144 -3.03 24.68 -6.57
N CYS A 145 -2.69 25.87 -7.05
CA CYS A 145 -3.50 26.62 -7.99
C CYS A 145 -2.67 27.14 -9.15
N ASN A 146 -3.22 27.04 -10.35
CA ASN A 146 -2.66 27.62 -11.56
C ASN A 146 -3.54 28.79 -12.01
N TRP A 147 -2.92 29.94 -12.21
CA TRP A 147 -3.53 31.10 -12.87
C TRP A 147 -3.04 31.13 -14.30
N ILE A 148 -3.97 31.02 -15.24
CA ILE A 148 -3.72 30.83 -16.66
C ILE A 148 -4.24 32.07 -17.39
N ASP A 149 -3.36 32.70 -18.15
CA ASP A 149 -3.71 33.86 -18.98
C ASP A 149 -4.46 33.43 -20.25
N PRO A 150 -4.98 34.39 -21.05
CA PRO A 150 -5.75 34.09 -22.27
C PRO A 150 -4.93 33.37 -23.35
N ASP A 151 -3.60 33.43 -23.30
CA ASP A 151 -2.70 32.73 -24.21
C ASP A 151 -2.48 31.27 -23.78
N GLY A 152 -3.09 30.84 -22.67
CA GLY A 152 -2.96 29.50 -22.11
C GLY A 152 -1.71 29.30 -21.26
N LYS A 153 -0.99 30.38 -20.90
CA LYS A 153 0.24 30.30 -20.11
C LYS A 153 -0.08 30.39 -18.62
N ILE A 154 0.52 29.49 -17.84
CA ILE A 154 0.52 29.60 -16.37
C ILE A 154 1.39 30.78 -15.98
N VAL A 155 0.77 31.87 -15.53
CA VAL A 155 1.48 33.09 -15.09
C VAL A 155 1.77 33.12 -13.60
N LYS A 156 1.02 32.33 -12.82
CA LYS A 156 1.28 32.13 -11.39
C LYS A 156 0.87 30.73 -10.97
N GLU A 157 1.72 30.10 -10.19
CA GLU A 157 1.39 28.92 -9.41
C GLU A 157 1.44 29.26 -7.91
N ASN A 158 0.43 28.83 -7.17
CA ASN A 158 0.42 28.82 -5.70
C ASN A 158 0.49 27.36 -5.25
N ARG A 159 1.42 27.00 -4.36
CA ARG A 159 1.46 25.68 -3.71
C ARG A 159 1.40 25.88 -2.20
N TYR A 160 0.54 25.15 -1.52
CA TYR A 160 0.37 25.28 -0.08
C TYR A 160 -0.19 24.00 0.54
N GLN A 161 0.01 23.87 1.85
CA GLN A 161 -0.60 22.82 2.65
C GLN A 161 -1.69 23.44 3.53
N THR A 162 -2.85 22.79 3.62
CA THR A 162 -3.92 23.26 4.51
C THR A 162 -3.51 23.17 5.97
N GLN A 163 -4.23 23.90 6.82
CA GLN A 163 -4.28 23.54 8.24
C GLN A 163 -4.92 22.17 8.41
N GLU A 164 -4.84 21.63 9.63
CA GLU A 164 -5.54 20.39 9.94
C GLU A 164 -7.05 20.59 9.77
N ILE A 165 -7.64 19.77 8.91
CA ILE A 165 -9.06 19.85 8.58
C ILE A 165 -9.87 19.44 9.80
N THR A 166 -10.80 20.29 10.21
CA THR A 166 -11.66 20.04 11.38
C THR A 166 -13.09 19.63 10.99
N THR A 167 -13.49 19.87 9.73
CA THR A 167 -14.84 19.61 9.21
C THR A 167 -14.78 18.95 7.82
N SER A 168 -15.77 18.13 7.48
CA SER A 168 -15.84 17.47 6.16
C SER A 168 -16.17 18.42 5.01
N ILE A 169 -16.78 19.57 5.33
CA ILE A 169 -16.93 20.72 4.44
C ILE A 169 -15.84 21.72 4.80
N TRP A 170 -14.93 22.00 3.87
CA TRP A 170 -13.73 22.79 4.17
C TRP A 170 -13.46 23.84 3.09
N GLU A 171 -13.34 25.11 3.50
CA GLU A 171 -13.00 26.19 2.57
C GLU A 171 -11.48 26.30 2.37
N THR A 172 -11.06 26.39 1.12
CA THR A 172 -9.70 26.70 0.73
C THR A 172 -9.67 27.88 -0.25
N ARG A 173 -8.50 28.53 -0.39
CA ARG A 173 -8.39 29.73 -1.21
C ARG A 173 -7.02 29.91 -1.86
N CYS A 174 -7.03 30.51 -3.04
CA CYS A 174 -5.86 30.94 -3.79
C CYS A 174 -5.93 32.44 -4.05
N ARG A 175 -4.79 33.10 -4.05
CA ARG A 175 -4.69 34.56 -4.22
C ARG A 175 -3.77 34.90 -5.37
N TYR A 176 -4.16 35.94 -6.10
CA TYR A 176 -3.36 36.51 -7.17
C TYR A 176 -3.61 38.01 -7.30
N ASN A 177 -2.58 38.75 -7.69
CA ASN A 177 -2.68 40.19 -7.94
C ASN A 177 -2.73 40.41 -9.44
N ILE A 178 -3.85 40.92 -9.95
CA ILE A 178 -3.98 41.33 -11.34
C ILE A 178 -3.33 42.70 -11.49
N SER A 179 -2.19 42.76 -12.17
CA SER A 179 -1.48 44.01 -12.45
C SER A 179 -2.04 44.73 -13.68
N SER A 180 -1.78 46.04 -13.79
CA SER A 180 -2.14 46.86 -14.96
C SER A 180 -1.55 46.39 -16.29
N THR A 181 -0.51 45.57 -16.26
CA THR A 181 0.13 44.94 -17.42
C THR A 181 -0.40 43.54 -17.73
N ALA A 182 -1.41 43.04 -17.01
CA ALA A 182 -2.01 41.73 -17.27
C ALA A 182 -2.65 41.69 -18.67
N THR A 183 -2.48 40.58 -19.38
CA THR A 183 -3.06 40.36 -20.71
C THR A 183 -4.60 40.43 -20.62
N PRO A 184 -5.26 41.30 -21.41
CA PRO A 184 -6.72 41.31 -21.48
C PRO A 184 -7.27 40.02 -22.07
N GLY A 185 -8.43 39.58 -21.58
CA GLY A 185 -9.16 38.43 -22.12
C GLY A 185 -9.71 37.52 -21.04
N THR A 186 -10.06 36.30 -21.43
CA THR A 186 -10.57 35.27 -20.51
C THR A 186 -9.41 34.58 -19.81
N TRP A 187 -9.36 34.72 -18.49
CA TRP A 187 -8.43 34.04 -17.62
C TRP A 187 -9.09 32.80 -17.02
N THR A 188 -8.26 31.82 -16.68
CA THR A 188 -8.70 30.60 -16.02
C THR A 188 -7.92 30.40 -14.73
N VAL A 189 -8.59 29.99 -13.66
CA VAL A 189 -7.95 29.52 -12.44
C VAL A 189 -8.35 28.07 -12.19
N GLN A 190 -7.35 27.24 -11.90
CA GLN A 190 -7.54 25.83 -11.60
C GLN A 190 -6.99 25.55 -10.22
N ILE A 191 -7.69 24.73 -9.43
CA ILE A 191 -7.20 24.21 -8.15
C ILE A 191 -7.02 22.70 -8.22
N PHE A 192 -5.89 22.24 -7.71
CA PHE A 192 -5.49 20.84 -7.71
C PHE A 192 -5.26 20.34 -6.30
N LEU A 193 -5.54 19.05 -6.10
CA LEU A 193 -5.10 18.27 -4.97
C LEU A 193 -4.06 17.29 -5.48
N GLU A 194 -2.81 17.51 -5.09
CA GLU A 194 -1.66 16.87 -5.72
C GLU A 194 -1.71 17.11 -7.23
N ASP A 195 -1.84 16.07 -8.05
CA ASP A 195 -1.91 16.19 -9.51
C ASP A 195 -3.36 16.14 -10.06
N ARG A 196 -4.37 16.01 -9.17
CA ARG A 196 -5.78 15.90 -9.57
C ARG A 196 -6.47 17.26 -9.56
N LEU A 197 -7.02 17.66 -10.71
CA LEU A 197 -7.89 18.84 -10.81
C LEU A 197 -9.13 18.66 -9.94
N LEU A 198 -9.41 19.62 -9.07
CA LEU A 198 -10.59 19.64 -8.21
C LEU A 198 -11.66 20.61 -8.72
N SER A 199 -11.26 21.81 -9.13
CA SER A 199 -12.17 22.87 -9.57
C SER A 199 -11.46 23.77 -10.59
N GLU A 200 -12.26 24.38 -11.46
CA GLU A 200 -11.81 25.34 -12.46
C GLU A 200 -12.88 26.43 -12.59
N GLU A 201 -12.44 27.68 -12.69
CA GLU A 201 -13.32 28.82 -12.91
C GLU A 201 -12.67 29.81 -13.90
N THR A 202 -13.50 30.53 -14.65
CA THR A 202 -13.06 31.52 -15.63
C THR A 202 -13.55 32.91 -15.29
N PHE A 203 -12.77 33.93 -15.64
CA PHE A 203 -13.14 35.32 -15.45
C PHE A 203 -12.52 36.21 -16.52
N GLU A 204 -13.15 37.36 -16.76
CA GLU A 204 -12.69 38.31 -17.77
C GLU A 204 -11.80 39.40 -17.15
N VAL A 205 -10.63 39.62 -17.73
CA VAL A 205 -9.75 40.76 -17.40
C VAL A 205 -9.85 41.80 -18.51
N ARG A 206 -10.29 43.00 -18.14
CA ARG A 206 -10.51 44.13 -19.07
C ARG A 206 -9.46 45.23 -18.92
#